data_AF-A0A357LC93-F1
#
_entry.id   AF-A0A357LC93-F1
#
_cell.length_a   1.000
_cell.length_b   1.000
_cell.length_c   1.000
_cell.angle_alpha   90.00
_cell.angle_beta   90.00
_cell.angle_gamma   90.00
#
_symmetry.space_group_name_H-M   'P 1'
#
loop_
_entity.id
_entity.type
_entity.pdbx_description
1 polymer ?
#
loop_
_entity_poly.entity_id
_entity_poly.type
_entity_poly.pdbx_seq_one_letter_code
_entity_poly.pdbx_strand_id
1 'polypeptide(L)'
;SNPATYTGAFTPIRDWFAGLPEAKARGYQPGRFSFNVKGGRCEACQGDGVIKIEMHFLPDVYVTCDACKGKRYNRETLEVKFKDKSIADVLDMTVEEGAEFFKAVPAIREKLDTLNRVGLSYIHIGQQATTL
;
A
#
# COMPACT_ATOMS: atom_id res chain seq x y z
N SER A 1 4.76 1.89 9.66
CA SER A 1 3.91 3.05 9.32
C SER A 1 4.39 3.63 8.00
N ASN A 2 3.51 4.23 7.20
CA ASN A 2 3.78 4.89 5.91
C ASN A 2 2.92 6.18 5.74
N PRO A 3 3.22 7.06 4.77
CA PRO A 3 2.46 8.29 4.53
C PRO A 3 0.95 8.08 4.42
N ALA A 4 0.49 7.01 3.74
CA ALA A 4 -0.94 6.71 3.62
C ALA A 4 -1.60 6.34 4.95
N THR A 5 -0.90 5.63 5.83
CA THR A 5 -1.41 5.31 7.17
C THR A 5 -1.40 6.52 8.10
N TYR A 6 -0.42 7.42 7.95
CA TYR A 6 -0.30 8.61 8.79
C TYR A 6 -1.32 9.70 8.42
N THR A 7 -1.60 9.87 7.13
CA THR A 7 -2.64 10.80 6.63
C THR A 7 -4.05 10.22 6.63
N GLY A 8 -4.20 8.95 6.97
CA GLY A 8 -5.47 8.24 6.90
C GLY A 8 -5.97 8.03 5.47
N ALA A 9 -5.13 8.19 4.44
CA ALA A 9 -5.46 7.89 3.04
C ALA A 9 -5.58 6.37 2.79
N PHE A 10 -4.95 5.54 3.61
CA PHE A 10 -4.96 4.09 3.39
C PHE A 10 -6.33 3.45 3.58
N THR A 11 -7.14 3.92 4.53
CA THR A 11 -8.51 3.41 4.74
C THR A 11 -9.41 3.61 3.51
N PRO A 12 -9.61 4.83 2.99
CA PRO A 12 -10.45 5.01 1.81
C PRO A 12 -9.89 4.31 0.56
N ILE A 13 -8.57 4.14 0.44
CA ILE A 13 -7.98 3.31 -0.63
C ILE A 13 -8.44 1.85 -0.48
N ARG A 14 -8.35 1.26 0.72
CA ARG A 14 -8.80 -0.13 0.94
C ARG A 14 -10.31 -0.30 0.69
N ASP A 15 -11.11 0.67 1.14
CA ASP A 15 -12.55 0.66 0.93
C ASP A 15 -12.90 0.75 -0.57
N TRP A 16 -12.15 1.57 -1.32
CA TRP A 16 -12.27 1.67 -2.77
C TRP A 16 -12.01 0.32 -3.45
N PHE A 17 -10.90 -0.34 -3.12
CA PHE A 17 -10.56 -1.65 -3.69
C PHE A 17 -11.57 -2.74 -3.32
N ALA A 18 -12.09 -2.73 -2.09
CA ALA A 18 -13.17 -3.64 -1.68
C ALA A 18 -14.51 -3.37 -2.42
N GLY A 19 -14.70 -2.14 -2.89
CA GLY A 19 -15.88 -1.72 -3.65
C GLY A 19 -15.92 -2.21 -5.10
N LEU A 20 -14.78 -2.64 -5.65
CA LEU A 20 -14.64 -3.05 -7.06
C LEU A 20 -15.44 -4.33 -7.39
N PRO A 21 -15.96 -4.48 -8.61
CA PRO A 21 -16.73 -5.66 -9.02
C PRO A 21 -16.01 -6.98 -8.74
N GLU A 22 -14.72 -7.06 -9.05
CA GLU A 22 -13.90 -8.27 -8.86
C GLU A 22 -13.72 -8.61 -7.38
N ALA A 23 -13.52 -7.58 -6.54
CA ALA A 23 -13.43 -7.76 -5.09
C ALA A 23 -14.76 -8.24 -4.51
N LYS A 24 -15.88 -7.62 -4.92
CA LYS A 24 -17.23 -8.00 -4.49
C LYS A 24 -17.59 -9.42 -4.91
N ALA A 25 -17.29 -9.82 -6.15
CA ALA A 25 -17.53 -11.17 -6.64
C ALA A 25 -16.77 -12.24 -5.84
N ARG A 26 -15.59 -11.89 -5.32
CA ARG A 26 -14.76 -12.77 -4.46
C ARG A 26 -15.06 -12.63 -2.95
N GLY A 27 -16.00 -11.76 -2.57
CA GLY A 27 -16.35 -11.48 -1.17
C GLY A 27 -15.26 -10.74 -0.38
N TYR A 28 -14.31 -10.09 -1.06
CA TYR A 28 -13.20 -9.41 -0.42
C TYR A 28 -13.65 -8.14 0.29
N GLN A 29 -13.34 -8.06 1.59
CA GLN A 29 -13.59 -6.91 2.44
C GLN A 29 -12.35 -6.00 2.52
N PRO A 30 -12.46 -4.76 3.05
CA PRO A 30 -11.31 -3.86 3.21
C PRO A 30 -10.12 -4.45 4.00
N GLY A 31 -10.38 -5.45 4.84
CA GLY A 31 -9.36 -6.23 5.55
C GLY A 31 -8.43 -7.00 4.61
N ARG A 32 -8.92 -7.51 3.47
CA ARG A 32 -8.09 -8.19 2.45
C ARG A 32 -7.01 -7.26 1.91
N PHE A 33 -7.33 -5.98 1.76
CA PHE A 33 -6.46 -4.96 1.20
C PHE A 33 -5.55 -4.30 2.25
N SER A 34 -5.51 -4.81 3.47
CA SER A 34 -4.60 -4.35 4.52
C SER A 34 -3.39 -5.27 4.64
N PHE A 35 -2.18 -4.71 4.51
CA PHE A 35 -0.94 -5.45 4.76
C PHE A 35 -0.71 -5.74 6.26
N ASN A 36 -1.43 -5.06 7.17
CA ASN A 36 -1.27 -5.23 8.62
C ASN A 36 -2.03 -6.44 9.21
N VAL A 37 -2.92 -7.08 8.44
CA VAL A 37 -3.76 -8.18 8.94
C VAL A 37 -3.69 -9.38 8.02
N LYS A 38 -3.89 -10.57 8.60
CA LYS A 38 -3.94 -11.82 7.84
C LYS A 38 -5.09 -11.79 6.83
N GLY A 39 -4.89 -12.46 5.70
CA GLY A 39 -5.90 -12.62 4.66
C GLY A 39 -5.36 -12.30 3.27
N GLY A 40 -5.04 -11.04 3.00
CA GLY A 40 -4.50 -10.63 1.69
C GLY A 40 -3.01 -10.26 1.69
N ARG A 41 -2.41 -10.04 2.87
CA ARG A 41 -0.98 -9.77 2.98
C ARG A 41 -0.13 -10.98 2.57
N CYS A 42 1.13 -10.73 2.26
CA CYS A 42 2.13 -11.78 2.11
C CYS A 42 2.49 -12.34 3.50
N GLU A 43 2.20 -13.61 3.75
CA GLU A 43 2.50 -14.23 5.06
C GLU A 43 4.00 -14.46 5.28
N ALA A 44 4.80 -14.62 4.22
CA ALA A 44 6.25 -14.83 4.34
C ALA A 44 6.98 -13.63 4.98
N CYS A 45 6.56 -12.40 4.67
CA CYS A 45 7.08 -11.18 5.30
C CYS A 45 6.07 -10.49 6.20
N GLN A 46 4.97 -11.16 6.53
CA GLN A 46 3.86 -10.62 7.34
C GLN A 46 3.33 -9.24 6.90
N GLY A 47 3.43 -8.94 5.60
CA GLY A 47 3.02 -7.65 5.02
C GLY A 47 4.08 -6.55 4.97
N ASP A 48 5.29 -6.75 5.49
CA ASP A 48 6.33 -5.71 5.50
C ASP A 48 6.93 -5.46 4.09
N GLY A 49 6.96 -6.51 3.26
CA GLY A 49 7.61 -6.51 1.94
C GLY A 49 9.12 -6.72 2.01
N VAL A 50 9.68 -6.70 3.21
CA VAL A 50 11.08 -6.98 3.53
C VAL A 50 11.15 -8.01 4.65
N ILE A 51 12.30 -8.68 4.76
CA ILE A 51 12.64 -9.57 5.86
C ILE A 51 13.79 -8.92 6.62
N LYS A 52 13.62 -8.76 7.93
CA LYS A 52 14.65 -8.25 8.83
C LYS A 52 15.60 -9.39 9.20
N ILE A 53 16.89 -9.19 8.95
CA ILE A 53 17.95 -10.11 9.36
C ILE A 53 18.67 -9.46 10.53
N GLU A 54 18.55 -10.10 11.70
CA GLU A 54 19.17 -9.61 12.92
C GLU A 54 20.66 -9.93 12.95
N MET A 55 21.46 -8.91 13.23
CA MET A 55 22.92 -8.99 13.24
C MET A 55 23.42 -8.70 14.66
N HIS A 56 24.28 -9.56 15.20
CA HIS A 56 24.72 -9.43 16.60
C HIS A 56 25.55 -8.17 16.89
N PHE A 57 26.24 -7.61 15.88
CA PHE A 57 27.22 -6.54 16.05
C PHE A 57 27.07 -5.38 15.07
N LEU A 58 26.17 -5.52 14.09
CA LEU A 58 25.92 -4.52 13.06
C LEU A 58 24.45 -4.12 13.09
N PRO A 59 24.09 -2.96 12.52
CA PRO A 59 22.68 -2.62 12.30
C PRO A 59 21.98 -3.73 11.53
N ASP A 60 20.73 -4.00 11.89
CA ASP A 60 19.90 -4.99 11.23
C ASP A 60 19.76 -4.66 9.74
N VAL A 61 19.79 -5.71 8.91
CA VAL A 61 19.68 -5.57 7.46
C VAL A 61 18.28 -5.95 7.02
N TYR A 62 17.72 -5.18 6.09
CA TYR A 62 16.42 -5.44 5.49
C TYR A 62 16.60 -5.95 4.06
N VAL A 63 16.17 -7.18 3.81
CA VAL A 63 16.24 -7.79 2.47
C VAL A 63 14.83 -7.82 1.88
N THR A 64 14.70 -7.53 0.58
CA THR A 64 13.39 -7.60 -0.09
C THR A 64 12.86 -9.03 -0.02
N CYS A 65 11.58 -9.18 0.35
CA CYS A 65 10.96 -10.49 0.47
C CYS A 65 10.88 -11.19 -0.88
N ASP A 66 11.43 -12.40 -0.98
CA ASP A 66 11.42 -13.16 -2.23
C ASP A 66 10.03 -13.63 -2.67
N ALA A 67 9.12 -13.88 -1.73
CA ALA A 67 7.80 -14.40 -2.05
C ALA A 67 6.89 -13.35 -2.71
N CYS A 68 6.94 -12.09 -2.26
CA CYS A 68 6.12 -11.00 -2.81
C CYS A 68 6.91 -9.97 -3.62
N LYS A 69 8.24 -10.08 -3.66
CA LYS A 69 9.14 -9.13 -4.34
C LYS A 69 8.86 -7.68 -3.93
N GLY A 70 8.68 -7.45 -2.63
CA GLY A 70 8.38 -6.12 -2.07
C GLY A 70 6.92 -5.70 -2.10
N LYS A 71 6.03 -6.42 -2.81
CA LYS A 71 4.64 -6.00 -3.03
C LYS A 71 3.73 -6.12 -1.80
N ARG A 72 4.17 -6.73 -0.70
CA ARG A 72 3.43 -6.87 0.59
C ARG A 72 2.15 -7.69 0.58
N TYR A 73 1.61 -8.08 -0.58
CA TYR A 73 0.37 -8.84 -0.73
C TYR A 73 0.59 -10.19 -1.41
N ASN A 74 -0.36 -11.11 -1.24
CA ASN A 74 -0.43 -12.34 -2.02
C ASN A 74 -0.98 -12.09 -3.43
N ARG A 75 -0.75 -13.04 -4.33
CA ARG A 75 -1.09 -12.93 -5.75
C ARG A 75 -2.58 -12.66 -5.97
N GLU A 76 -3.45 -13.35 -5.24
CA GLU A 76 -4.91 -13.26 -5.39
C GLU A 76 -5.43 -11.86 -5.04
N THR A 77 -4.79 -11.17 -4.10
CA THR A 77 -5.13 -9.78 -3.75
C THR A 77 -4.65 -8.80 -4.82
N LEU A 78 -3.51 -9.07 -5.47
CA LEU A 78 -2.94 -8.24 -6.53
C LEU A 78 -3.68 -8.37 -7.87
N GLU A 79 -4.51 -9.40 -8.04
CA GLU A 79 -5.37 -9.54 -9.21
C GLU A 79 -6.53 -8.53 -9.25
N VAL A 80 -6.92 -7.97 -8.10
CA VAL A 80 -7.93 -6.91 -8.06
C VAL A 80 -7.27 -5.60 -8.46
N LYS A 81 -7.76 -5.02 -9.56
CA LYS A 81 -7.15 -3.84 -10.18
C LYS A 81 -8.18 -2.74 -10.38
N PHE A 82 -7.74 -1.50 -10.16
CA PHE A 82 -8.45 -0.30 -10.58
C PHE A 82 -7.61 0.37 -11.67
N LYS A 83 -8.18 0.61 -12.86
CA LYS A 83 -7.44 1.16 -14.02
C LYS A 83 -6.11 0.44 -14.26
N ASP A 84 -6.15 -0.90 -14.31
CA ASP A 84 -4.99 -1.80 -14.48
C ASP A 84 -3.92 -1.77 -13.38
N LYS A 85 -4.17 -1.05 -12.27
CA LYS A 85 -3.26 -0.95 -11.12
C LYS A 85 -3.82 -1.70 -9.92
N SER A 86 -3.03 -2.60 -9.37
CA SER A 86 -3.32 -3.26 -8.09
C SER A 86 -3.10 -2.31 -6.93
N ILE A 87 -3.52 -2.72 -5.72
CA ILE A 87 -3.26 -1.90 -4.53
C ILE A 87 -1.77 -1.70 -4.25
N ALA A 88 -0.92 -2.70 -4.57
CA ALA A 88 0.52 -2.54 -4.42
C ALA A 88 1.07 -1.49 -5.39
N ASP A 89 0.59 -1.48 -6.64
CA ASP A 89 1.02 -0.49 -7.63
C ASP A 89 0.57 0.93 -7.22
N VAL A 90 -0.62 1.06 -6.61
CA VAL A 90 -1.09 2.34 -6.05
C VAL A 90 -0.25 2.80 -4.87
N LEU A 91 0.15 1.89 -3.98
CA LEU A 91 1.03 2.22 -2.86
C LEU A 91 2.46 2.58 -3.32
N ASP A 92 2.84 2.16 -4.52
CA ASP A 92 4.13 2.47 -5.15
C ASP A 92 4.08 3.75 -6.00
N MET A 93 2.92 4.40 -6.13
CA MET A 93 2.84 5.73 -6.75
C MET A 93 3.39 6.79 -5.79
N THR A 94 3.96 7.84 -6.36
CA THR A 94 4.17 9.10 -5.66
C THR A 94 2.83 9.70 -5.22
N VAL A 95 2.86 10.58 -4.22
CA VAL A 95 1.67 11.30 -3.76
C VAL A 95 1.04 12.11 -4.91
N GLU A 96 1.86 12.75 -5.74
CA GLU A 96 1.41 13.50 -6.92
C GLU A 96 0.67 12.61 -7.92
N GLU A 97 1.30 11.49 -8.31
CA GLU A 97 0.68 10.52 -9.23
C GLU A 97 -0.63 9.96 -8.67
N GLY A 98 -0.66 9.63 -7.37
CA GLY A 98 -1.86 9.14 -6.72
C GLY A 98 -2.99 10.17 -6.67
N ALA A 99 -2.67 11.45 -6.43
CA ALA A 99 -3.66 12.52 -6.42
C ALA A 99 -4.35 12.65 -7.79
N GLU A 100 -3.57 12.60 -8.88
CA GLU A 100 -4.10 12.61 -10.24
C GLU A 100 -4.85 11.31 -10.58
N PHE A 101 -4.31 10.16 -10.18
CA PHE A 101 -4.92 8.84 -10.42
C PHE A 101 -6.31 8.72 -9.79
N PHE A 102 -6.46 9.26 -8.57
CA PHE A 102 -7.70 9.31 -7.80
C PHE A 102 -8.47 10.64 -7.96
N LYS A 103 -8.24 11.42 -9.02
CA LYS A 103 -8.93 12.71 -9.21
C LYS A 103 -10.46 12.67 -9.14
N ALA A 104 -11.06 11.52 -9.50
CA ALA A 104 -12.50 11.27 -9.46
C ALA A 104 -12.98 10.64 -8.14
N VAL A 105 -12.11 10.50 -7.13
CA VAL A 105 -12.40 9.91 -5.82
C VAL A 105 -12.00 10.91 -4.71
N PRO A 106 -12.89 11.88 -4.38
CA PRO A 106 -12.55 12.99 -3.49
C PRO A 106 -11.98 12.55 -2.13
N ALA A 107 -12.54 11.50 -1.52
CA ALA A 107 -12.12 11.00 -0.20
C ALA A 107 -10.66 10.51 -0.13
N ILE A 108 -10.06 10.13 -1.27
CA ILE A 108 -8.64 9.77 -1.37
C ILE A 108 -7.84 10.99 -1.81
N ARG A 109 -8.28 11.65 -2.88
CA ARG A 109 -7.62 12.81 -3.48
C ARG A 109 -7.33 13.90 -2.45
N GLU A 110 -8.31 14.30 -1.63
CA GLU A 110 -8.15 15.40 -0.66
C GLU A 110 -7.02 15.14 0.35
N LYS A 111 -6.83 13.87 0.73
CA LYS A 111 -5.75 13.47 1.65
C LYS A 111 -4.38 13.52 0.97
N LEU A 112 -4.31 13.11 -0.29
CA LEU A 112 -3.08 13.21 -1.09
C LEU A 112 -2.75 14.68 -1.44
N ASP A 113 -3.75 15.49 -1.77
CA ASP A 113 -3.58 16.93 -2.00
C ASP A 113 -3.06 17.65 -0.76
N THR A 114 -3.44 17.20 0.45
CA THR A 114 -2.89 17.73 1.69
C THR A 114 -1.38 17.49 1.79
N LEU A 115 -0.91 16.30 1.40
CA LEU A 115 0.54 15.98 1.34
C LEU A 115 1.25 16.81 0.27
N ASN A 116 0.63 17.02 -0.89
CA ASN A 116 1.18 17.88 -1.93
C ASN A 116 1.39 19.32 -1.44
N ARG A 117 0.42 19.88 -0.69
CA ARG A 117 0.49 21.24 -0.16
C ARG A 117 1.63 21.47 0.84
N VAL A 118 2.06 20.42 1.55
CA VAL A 118 3.19 20.49 2.47
C VAL A 118 4.53 20.11 1.82
N GLY A 119 4.55 19.95 0.49
CA GLY A 119 5.77 19.69 -0.27
C GLY A 119 6.20 18.22 -0.30
N LEU A 120 5.30 17.29 0.04
CA LEU A 120 5.56 15.85 0.06
C LEU A 120 5.03 15.15 -1.19
N SER A 121 5.09 15.80 -2.36
CA SER A 121 4.56 15.26 -3.62
C SER A 121 5.36 14.06 -4.15
N TYR A 122 6.67 14.03 -3.89
CA TYR A 122 7.63 13.06 -4.44
C TYR A 122 7.72 11.75 -3.66
N ILE A 123 7.21 11.70 -2.42
CA ILE A 123 7.29 10.47 -1.62
C ILE A 123 6.27 9.45 -2.12
N HIS A 124 6.58 8.16 -1.98
CA HIS A 124 5.62 7.12 -2.37
C HIS A 124 4.55 6.96 -1.29
N ILE A 125 3.30 6.73 -1.70
CA ILE A 125 2.12 6.63 -0.82
C ILE A 125 2.33 5.56 0.27
N GLY A 126 2.93 4.44 -0.11
CA GLY A 126 3.24 3.30 0.73
C GLY A 126 4.67 3.25 1.29
N GLN A 127 5.48 4.30 1.10
CA GLN A 127 6.88 4.35 1.56
C GLN A 127 6.99 4.08 3.05
N GLN A 128 7.90 3.20 3.47
CA GLN A 128 8.07 2.93 4.90
C GLN A 128 8.58 4.18 5.61
N ALA A 129 8.05 4.48 6.80
CA ALA A 129 8.47 5.65 7.57
C ALA A 129 9.94 5.59 8.01
N THR A 130 10.51 4.39 8.11
CA THR A 130 11.93 4.17 8.43
C THR A 130 12.88 4.42 7.25
N THR A 131 12.35 4.66 6.06
CA THR A 131 13.11 4.93 4.82
C THR A 131 12.84 6.34 4.29
N LEU A 132 12.35 7.25 5.15
CA LEU A 132 12.19 8.68 4.87
C LEU A 132 13.36 9.48 5.43
#